data_AF-E0VB31-F1
#
_entry.id   AF-E0VB31-F1
#
_cell.length_a   1.000
_cell.length_b   1.000
_cell.length_c   1.000
_cell.angle_alpha   90.00
_cell.angle_beta   90.00
_cell.angle_gamma   90.00
#
_symmetry.space_group_name_H-M   'P 1'
#
loop_
_entity.id
_entity.type
_entity.pdbx_description
1 polymer ?
#
loop_
_entity_poly.entity_id
_entity_poly.type
_entity_poly.pdbx_seq_one_letter_code
_entity_poly.pdbx_strand_id
1 'polypeptide(L)'
;MHLKHNGDVLIFNTLTIVYGKKRKKENRPRRQRTTFSNEQTYNLEMEFQRNEYVSRGKRFQLAEKLQLTETQIKIWFQNRRAKHKRIEKAHMDQQYRYD
;
A
#
# COMPACT_ATOMS: atom_id res chain seq x y z
N MET A 1 -28.67 5.29 -0.73
CA MET A 1 -27.42 5.52 -1.47
C MET A 1 -26.35 4.62 -0.86
N HIS A 2 -26.09 3.46 -1.48
CA HIS A 2 -25.19 2.44 -0.94
C HIS A 2 -23.72 2.83 -1.20
N LEU A 3 -22.99 3.14 -0.13
CA LEU A 3 -21.55 3.39 -0.17
C LEU A 3 -20.79 2.07 -0.34
N LYS A 4 -20.59 1.63 -1.58
CA LYS A 4 -19.57 0.63 -1.92
C LYS A 4 -18.26 1.35 -2.19
N HIS A 5 -17.48 1.64 -1.15
CA HIS A 5 -16.08 2.01 -1.32
C HIS A 5 -15.27 0.74 -1.61
N ASN A 6 -15.23 0.42 -2.90
CA ASN A 6 -14.48 -0.69 -3.48
C ASN A 6 -12.97 -0.48 -3.32
N GLY A 7 -12.32 -1.43 -2.65
CA GLY A 7 -10.96 -1.92 -2.91
C GLY A 7 -9.93 -0.95 -3.49
N ASP A 8 -9.26 -0.21 -2.60
CA ASP A 8 -7.93 0.33 -2.88
C ASP A 8 -6.99 -0.84 -3.14
N VAL A 9 -6.53 -1.00 -4.38
CA VAL A 9 -5.40 -1.88 -4.62
C VAL A 9 -4.35 -1.14 -5.39
N LEU A 10 -3.24 -1.07 -4.70
CA LEU A 10 -2.01 -0.50 -5.14
C LEU A 10 -1.18 -1.66 -5.69
N ILE A 11 -1.19 -1.75 -7.01
CA ILE A 11 -0.30 -2.53 -7.84
C ILE A 11 1.15 -2.14 -7.54
N PHE A 12 1.83 -2.93 -6.72
CA PHE A 12 3.24 -2.75 -6.40
C PHE A 12 4.11 -3.21 -7.58
N ASN A 13 4.37 -2.32 -8.53
CA ASN A 13 5.48 -2.46 -9.48
C ASN A 13 5.98 -1.09 -9.94
N THR A 14 6.59 -0.32 -9.03
CA THR A 14 7.20 0.98 -9.32
C THR A 14 8.73 0.87 -9.42
N LEU A 15 9.21 0.12 -10.40
CA LEU A 15 10.57 0.28 -10.95
C LEU A 15 10.56 0.37 -12.49
N THR A 16 9.45 0.78 -13.10
CA THR A 16 9.32 0.81 -14.57
C THR A 16 8.65 2.05 -15.15
N ILE A 17 8.42 3.12 -14.36
CA ILE A 17 7.82 4.36 -14.88
C ILE A 17 8.79 5.53 -14.74
N VAL A 18 10.05 5.33 -15.10
CA VAL A 18 10.86 6.41 -15.63
C VAL A 18 11.86 5.75 -16.60
N TYR A 19 11.68 6.01 -17.90
CA TYR A 19 12.55 5.61 -19.02
C TYR A 19 12.54 4.13 -19.49
N GLY A 20 11.94 3.87 -20.66
CA GLY A 20 12.51 2.93 -21.64
C GLY A 20 11.84 1.55 -21.84
N LYS A 21 11.38 1.34 -23.09
CA LYS A 21 11.10 0.07 -23.80
C LYS A 21 10.05 -0.88 -23.21
N LYS A 22 8.91 -0.96 -23.93
CA LYS A 22 7.93 -2.07 -23.90
C LYS A 22 8.66 -3.42 -24.05
N ARG A 23 8.99 -4.09 -22.93
CA ARG A 23 9.32 -5.52 -22.97
C ARG A 23 8.01 -6.29 -22.95
N LYS A 24 7.67 -6.96 -24.06
CA LYS A 24 6.70 -8.07 -24.05
C LYS A 24 7.23 -9.11 -23.06
N LYS A 25 6.73 -9.14 -21.82
CA LYS A 25 6.95 -10.24 -20.88
C LYS A 25 5.72 -11.15 -20.94
N GLU A 26 5.81 -12.07 -21.89
CA GLU A 26 5.38 -13.47 -21.81
C GLU A 26 4.68 -13.88 -20.51
N ASN A 27 3.40 -14.24 -20.63
CA ASN A 27 2.61 -15.21 -19.84
C ASN A 27 2.91 -15.42 -18.34
N ARG A 28 3.36 -14.41 -17.58
CA ARG A 28 3.39 -14.53 -16.12
C ARG A 28 1.99 -14.33 -15.58
N PRO A 29 1.41 -15.30 -14.85
CA PRO A 29 0.12 -15.12 -14.21
C PRO A 29 0.20 -13.89 -13.30
N ARG A 30 -0.70 -12.92 -13.54
CA ARG A 30 -0.85 -11.77 -12.63
C ARG A 30 -1.23 -12.34 -11.27
N ARG A 31 -0.46 -12.01 -10.23
CA ARG A 31 -0.77 -12.45 -8.87
C ARG A 31 -2.19 -11.98 -8.52
N GLN A 32 -3.01 -12.91 -8.03
CA GLN A 32 -4.38 -12.61 -7.64
C GLN A 32 -4.39 -11.51 -6.58
N ARG A 33 -5.25 -10.52 -6.81
CA ARG A 33 -5.46 -9.38 -5.91
C ARG A 33 -6.06 -9.92 -4.62
N THR A 34 -5.38 -9.73 -3.49
CA THR A 34 -5.91 -10.10 -2.16
C THR A 34 -6.43 -8.85 -1.46
N THR A 35 -7.62 -8.95 -0.88
CA THR A 35 -8.22 -7.92 -0.02
C THR A 35 -8.01 -8.32 1.44
N PHE A 36 -7.52 -7.40 2.26
CA PHE A 36 -7.41 -7.62 3.71
C PHE A 36 -8.75 -7.38 4.39
N SER A 37 -8.99 -8.08 5.50
CA SER A 37 -10.16 -7.84 6.34
C SER A 37 -10.10 -6.45 6.98
N ASN A 38 -11.24 -5.98 7.50
CA ASN A 38 -11.31 -4.71 8.23
C ASN A 38 -10.40 -4.73 9.47
N GLU A 39 -10.38 -5.85 10.21
CA GLU A 39 -9.54 -6.03 11.39
C GLU A 39 -8.04 -6.01 11.04
N GLN A 40 -7.65 -6.68 9.96
CA GLN A 40 -6.26 -6.66 9.47
C GLN A 40 -5.84 -5.24 9.11
N THR A 41 -6.68 -4.52 8.35
CA THR A 41 -6.42 -3.14 7.94
C THR A 41 -6.32 -2.21 9.14
N TYR A 42 -7.21 -2.35 10.12
CA TYR A 42 -7.20 -1.57 11.36
C TYR A 42 -5.91 -1.77 12.16
N ASN A 43 -5.49 -3.02 12.38
CA ASN A 43 -4.25 -3.30 13.11
C ASN A 43 -3.02 -2.75 12.38
N LEU A 44 -2.99 -2.85 11.05
CA LEU A 44 -1.91 -2.31 10.22
C LEU A 44 -1.85 -0.77 10.30
N GLU A 45 -3.01 -0.10 10.25
CA GLU A 45 -3.10 1.36 10.37
C GLU A 45 -2.68 1.85 11.75
N MET A 46 -3.12 1.16 12.81
CA MET A 46 -2.71 1.47 14.17
C MET A 46 -1.20 1.37 14.36
N GLU A 47 -0.57 0.38 13.75
CA GLU A 47 0.89 0.27 13.82
C GLU A 47 1.60 1.31 12.95
N PHE A 48 1.04 1.65 11.78
CA PHE A 48 1.55 2.72 10.93
C PHE A 48 1.57 4.09 11.62
N GLN A 49 0.52 4.40 12.40
CA GLN A 49 0.44 5.63 13.18
C GLN A 49 1.53 5.72 14.26
N ARG A 50 1.97 4.57 14.79
CA ARG A 50 3.08 4.50 15.75
C ARG A 50 4.43 4.67 15.06
N ASN A 51 4.58 4.03 13.89
CA ASN A 51 5.78 4.14 13.07
C ASN A 51 5.45 3.84 11.60
N GLU A 52 5.74 4.79 10.72
CA GLU A 52 5.50 4.65 9.28
C GLU A 52 6.37 3.56 8.60
N TYR A 53 7.38 3.06 9.32
CA TYR A 53 8.28 2.01 8.88
C TYR A 53 8.25 0.82 9.84
N VAL A 54 8.02 -0.37 9.29
CA VAL A 54 8.02 -1.61 10.06
C VAL A 54 9.41 -2.23 10.13
N SER A 55 9.91 -2.46 11.35
CA SER A 55 11.17 -3.18 11.59
C SER A 55 11.02 -4.68 11.26
N ARG A 56 12.13 -5.41 11.09
CA ARG A 56 12.08 -6.87 10.82
C ARG A 56 11.34 -7.63 11.93
N GLY A 57 11.68 -7.37 13.19
CA GLY A 57 11.04 -8.05 14.32
C GLY A 57 9.54 -7.75 14.40
N LYS A 58 9.15 -6.49 14.21
CA LYS A 58 7.74 -6.11 14.22
C LYS A 58 6.96 -6.69 13.05
N ARG A 59 7.59 -6.78 11.88
CA ARG A 59 7.01 -7.38 10.68
C ARG A 59 6.69 -8.87 10.89
N PHE A 60 7.60 -9.60 11.53
CA PHE A 60 7.37 -10.99 11.90
C PHE A 60 6.17 -11.12 12.86
N GLN A 61 6.14 -10.33 13.93
CA GLN A 61 5.03 -10.35 14.91
C GLN A 61 3.67 -10.04 14.27
N LEU A 62 3.60 -9.05 13.37
CA LEU A 62 2.37 -8.71 12.66
C LEU A 62 1.95 -9.80 11.68
N ALA A 63 2.91 -10.44 11.01
CA ALA A 63 2.64 -11.54 10.08
C ALA A 63 1.94 -12.71 10.80
N GLU A 64 2.47 -13.12 11.96
CA GLU A 64 1.85 -14.17 12.78
C GLU A 64 0.48 -13.74 13.30
N LYS A 65 0.37 -12.55 13.90
CA LYS A 65 -0.89 -12.06 14.49
C LYS A 65 -2.01 -11.94 13.47
N LEU A 66 -1.70 -11.46 12.27
CA LEU A 66 -2.70 -11.13 11.25
C LEU A 66 -2.90 -12.25 10.22
N GLN A 67 -2.18 -13.38 10.37
CA GLN A 67 -2.17 -14.48 9.39
C GLN A 67 -1.84 -14.00 7.97
N LEU A 68 -0.84 -13.14 7.87
CA LEU A 68 -0.32 -12.61 6.61
C LEU A 68 1.15 -12.97 6.48
N THR A 69 1.67 -12.98 5.25
CA THR A 69 3.12 -13.14 5.04
C THR A 69 3.87 -11.85 5.37
N GLU A 70 5.12 -11.94 5.83
CA GLU A 70 5.98 -10.77 6.00
C GLU A 70 6.06 -9.89 4.74
N THR A 71 5.98 -10.52 3.56
CA THR A 71 5.98 -9.81 2.27
C THR A 71 4.72 -8.96 2.10
N GLN A 72 3.54 -9.47 2.47
CA GLN A 72 2.29 -8.69 2.44
C GLN A 72 2.34 -7.52 3.41
N ILE A 73 2.87 -7.72 4.62
CA ILE A 73 3.07 -6.63 5.59
C ILE A 73 4.01 -5.57 5.00
N LYS A 74 5.17 -5.98 4.46
CA LYS A 74 6.12 -5.06 3.82
C LYS A 74 5.48 -4.24 2.70
N ILE A 75 4.76 -4.89 1.79
CA ILE A 75 4.10 -4.23 0.66
C ILE A 75 3.03 -3.26 1.16
N TRP A 76 2.24 -3.66 2.15
CA TRP A 76 1.23 -2.78 2.73
C TRP A 76 1.83 -1.51 3.31
N PHE A 77 2.91 -1.61 4.10
CA PHE A 77 3.60 -0.43 4.65
C PHE A 77 4.18 0.46 3.55
N GLN A 78 4.74 -0.12 2.48
CA GLN A 78 5.23 0.64 1.33
C GLN A 78 4.09 1.39 0.61
N ASN A 79 2.97 0.71 0.38
CA ASN A 79 1.77 1.28 -0.23
C ASN A 79 1.15 2.38 0.65
N ARG A 80 1.13 2.18 1.97
CA ARG A 80 0.57 3.13 2.92
C ARG A 80 1.36 4.43 2.97
N ARG A 81 2.70 4.37 2.95
CA ARG A 81 3.56 5.57 2.82
C ARG A 81 3.34 6.30 1.50
N ALA A 82 3.24 5.56 0.39
CA ALA A 82 2.95 6.16 -0.92
C ALA A 82 1.60 6.90 -0.92
N LYS A 83 0.56 6.30 -0.31
CA LYS A 83 -0.74 6.93 -0.12
C LYS A 83 -0.63 8.18 0.77
N HIS A 84 0.11 8.11 1.88
CA HIS A 84 0.32 9.23 2.79
C HIS A 84 0.91 10.45 2.05
N LYS A 85 2.05 10.23 1.37
CA LYS A 85 2.72 11.27 0.59
C LYS A 85 1.85 11.87 -0.52
N ARG A 86 1.03 11.03 -1.17
CA ARG A 86 0.10 11.50 -2.22
C ARG A 86 -0.98 12.42 -1.64
N ILE A 87 -1.49 12.11 -0.46
CA ILE A 87 -2.49 12.93 0.24
C ILE A 87 -1.87 14.26 0.66
N GLU A 88 -0.69 14.24 1.29
CA GLU A 88 0.04 15.47 1.66
C GLU A 88 0.27 16.40 0.46
N LYS A 89 0.73 15.85 -0.67
CA LYS A 89 0.92 16.63 -1.90
C LYS A 89 -0.40 17.22 -2.41
N ALA A 90 -1.48 16.44 -2.42
CA ALA A 90 -2.78 16.92 -2.88
C ALA A 90 -3.32 18.05 -1.99
N HIS A 91 -3.12 17.97 -0.67
CA HIS A 91 -3.47 19.06 0.24
C HIS A 91 -2.66 20.33 -0.03
N MET A 92 -1.34 20.20 -0.26
CA MET A 92 -0.50 21.35 -0.64
C MET A 92 -0.92 21.96 -1.98
N ASP A 93 -1.07 21.15 -3.04
CA ASP A 93 -1.46 21.62 -4.37
C ASP A 93 -2.82 22.34 -4.33
N GLN A 94 -3.75 21.88 -3.48
CA GLN A 94 -5.02 22.56 -3.26
C GLN A 94 -4.84 23.90 -2.58
N GLN A 95 -3.96 24.03 -1.57
CA GLN A 95 -3.68 25.28 -0.88
C GLN A 95 -3.06 26.33 -1.84
N TYR A 96 -2.07 25.96 -2.64
CA TYR A 96 -1.45 26.85 -3.65
C TYR A 96 -2.40 27.32 -4.75
N ARG A 97 -3.53 26.63 -4.97
CA ARG A 97 -4.52 27.04 -5.98
C ARG A 97 -5.42 28.18 -5.49
N TYR A 98 -5.47 28.42 -4.18
CA TYR A 98 -6.33 29.43 -3.55
C TYR A 98 -5.56 30.64 -2.99
N ASP A 99 -4.22 30.62 -3.05
CA ASP A 99 -3.33 31.78 -2.84
C ASP A 99 -2.96 32.42 -4.19
#